data_AF-A0AAF0QWW1-F1
#
_entry.id   AF-A0AAF0QWW1-F1
#
_cell.length_a   1.000
_cell.length_b   1.000
_cell.length_c   1.000
_cell.angle_alpha   90.00
_cell.angle_beta   90.00
_cell.angle_gamma   90.00
#
_symmetry.space_group_name_H-M   'P 1'
#
loop_
_entity.id
_entity.type
_entity.pdbx_description
1 polymer ?
#
loop_
_entity_poly.entity_id
_entity_poly.type
_entity_poly.pdbx_seq_one_letter_code
_entity_poly.pdbx_strand_id
1 'polypeptide(L)'
;MRRIGRIAYELELPNEYVSVHLVFHVSWLKICVGDLTTIVPLESLRVKESLSYKEVSVEILDRQVWKLRNKEVASVKVLWRNQQVEGST
;
A
#
# COMPACT_ATOMS: atom_id res chain seq x y z
N MET A 1 0.57 -17.86 5.16
CA MET A 1 1.97 -17.40 4.98
C MET A 1 2.91 -18.40 5.63
N ARG A 2 3.91 -18.88 4.88
CA ARG A 2 4.91 -19.85 5.37
C ARG A 2 6.31 -19.25 5.22
N ARG A 3 7.16 -19.38 6.23
CA ARG A 3 8.57 -18.96 6.11
C ARG A 3 9.38 -20.09 5.49
N ILE A 4 10.06 -19.83 4.37
CA ILE A 4 10.86 -20.83 3.63
C ILE A 4 12.35 -20.69 3.92
N GLY A 5 12.79 -19.53 4.40
CA GLY A 5 14.18 -19.30 4.76
C GLY A 5 14.36 -18.10 5.67
N ARG A 6 15.62 -17.70 5.89
CA ARG A 6 15.93 -16.57 6.78
C ARG A 6 15.24 -15.28 6.33
N ILE A 7 15.14 -15.06 5.02
CA ILE A 7 14.69 -13.82 4.37
C ILE A 7 13.60 -14.04 3.31
N ALA A 8 13.03 -15.25 3.22
CA ALA A 8 12.07 -15.62 2.19
C ALA A 8 10.78 -16.20 2.79
N TYR A 9 9.65 -15.75 2.26
CA TYR A 9 8.31 -16.15 2.68
C TYR A 9 7.47 -16.55 1.48
N GLU A 10 6.72 -17.62 1.63
CA GLU A 10 5.69 -18.04 0.71
C GLU A 10 4.32 -17.47 1.13
N LEU A 11 3.66 -16.81 0.19
CA LEU A 11 2.34 -16.22 0.32
C LEU A 11 1.32 -17.08 -0.45
N GLU A 12 0.12 -17.18 0.11
CA GLU A 12 -1.03 -17.74 -0.60
C GLU A 12 -1.70 -16.58 -1.32
N LEU A 13 -1.62 -16.59 -2.65
CA LEU A 13 -2.24 -15.56 -3.49
C LEU A 13 -3.56 -16.07 -4.07
N PRO A 14 -4.53 -15.17 -4.35
CA PRO A 14 -5.73 -15.53 -5.10
C PRO A 14 -5.41 -16.14 -6.47
N ASN A 15 -6.33 -16.96 -6.99
CA ASN A 15 -6.14 -17.69 -8.25
C ASN A 15 -6.00 -16.78 -9.50
N GLU A 16 -6.31 -15.50 -9.38
CA GLU A 16 -6.05 -14.47 -10.39
C GLU A 16 -4.54 -14.22 -10.62
N TYR A 17 -3.70 -14.64 -9.68
CA TYR A 17 -2.25 -14.35 -9.65
C TYR A 17 -1.39 -15.61 -9.77
N VAL A 18 -1.91 -16.66 -10.43
CA VAL A 18 -1.19 -17.94 -10.64
C VAL A 18 0.13 -17.75 -11.40
N SER A 19 0.26 -16.68 -12.17
CA SER A 19 1.50 -16.31 -12.87
C SER A 19 2.57 -15.68 -11.95
N VAL A 20 2.22 -15.32 -10.71
CA VAL A 20 3.12 -14.70 -9.75
C VAL A 20 3.80 -15.76 -8.90
N HIS A 21 5.13 -15.65 -8.76
CA HIS A 21 5.85 -16.51 -7.82
C HIS A 21 5.36 -16.29 -6.39
N LEU A 22 5.00 -17.38 -5.72
CA LEU A 22 4.47 -17.34 -4.36
C LEU A 22 5.53 -17.01 -3.30
N VAL A 23 6.82 -17.15 -3.63
CA VAL A 23 7.94 -16.92 -2.71
C VAL A 23 8.54 -15.53 -2.91
N PHE A 24 8.48 -14.72 -1.86
CA PHE A 24 8.94 -13.33 -1.84
C PHE A 24 10.09 -13.14 -0.85
N HIS A 25 11.01 -12.26 -1.22
CA HIS A 25 12.03 -11.76 -0.30
C HIS A 25 11.42 -10.75 0.68
N VAL A 26 11.84 -10.74 1.94
CA VAL A 26 11.28 -9.88 3.00
C VAL A 26 11.30 -8.39 2.66
N SER A 27 12.28 -7.92 1.88
CA SER A 27 12.37 -6.50 1.45
C SER A 27 11.31 -6.10 0.43
N TRP A 28 10.62 -7.05 -0.20
CA TRP A 28 9.54 -6.79 -1.14
C TRP A 28 8.19 -6.67 -0.42
N LEU A 29 8.13 -7.07 0.85
CA LEU A 29 6.94 -7.00 1.68
C LEU A 29 7.00 -5.72 2.52
N LYS A 30 5.94 -4.91 2.46
CA LYS A 30 5.75 -3.78 3.37
C LYS A 30 4.73 -4.17 4.42
N ILE A 31 5.01 -3.82 5.68
CA ILE A 31 4.04 -3.98 6.76
C ILE A 31 2.91 -2.97 6.52
N CYS A 32 1.69 -3.46 6.38
CA CYS A 32 0.50 -2.61 6.43
C CYS A 32 0.25 -2.20 7.87
N VAL A 33 0.35 -0.91 8.17
CA VAL A 33 0.07 -0.34 9.49
C VAL A 33 -1.22 0.46 9.36
N GLY A 34 -2.33 -0.09 9.87
CA GLY A 34 -3.67 0.48 9.77
C GLY A 34 -4.74 -0.58 10.02
N ASP A 35 -6.01 -0.17 10.13
CA ASP A 35 -7.11 -1.11 10.27
C ASP A 35 -7.27 -1.95 9.00
N LEU A 36 -7.59 -3.24 9.18
CA LEU A 36 -7.81 -4.18 8.06
C LEU A 36 -8.96 -3.74 7.13
N THR A 37 -9.80 -2.80 7.57
CA THR A 37 -10.82 -2.11 6.76
C THR A 37 -10.21 -1.23 5.66
N THR A 38 -8.95 -0.84 5.80
CA THR A 38 -8.19 -0.08 4.78
C THR A 38 -7.65 -0.99 3.68
N ILE A 39 -7.78 -2.32 3.82
CA ILE A 39 -7.37 -3.26 2.77
C ILE A 39 -8.37 -3.17 1.63
N VAL A 40 -7.95 -2.52 0.56
CA VAL A 40 -8.72 -2.40 -0.69
C VAL A 40 -8.65 -3.74 -1.43
N PRO A 41 -9.80 -4.37 -1.75
CA PRO A 41 -9.82 -5.61 -2.52
C PRO A 41 -9.10 -5.43 -3.85
N LEU A 42 -8.30 -6.42 -4.21
CA LEU A 42 -7.44 -6.34 -5.39
C LEU A 42 -8.24 -6.23 -6.69
N GLU A 43 -9.44 -6.82 -6.77
CA GLU A 43 -10.39 -6.67 -7.88
C GLU A 43 -10.83 -5.21 -8.11
N SER A 44 -10.88 -4.40 -7.04
CA SER A 44 -11.22 -2.98 -7.14
C SER A 44 -10.03 -2.12 -7.60
N LEU A 45 -8.81 -2.66 -7.53
CA LEU A 45 -7.60 -2.03 -8.01
C LEU A 45 -7.41 -2.40 -9.48
N ARG A 46 -7.39 -1.42 -10.40
CA ARG A 46 -7.04 -1.66 -11.80
C ARG A 46 -5.53 -1.93 -11.94
N VAL A 47 -5.10 -3.12 -11.51
CA VAL A 47 -3.74 -3.62 -11.71
C VAL A 47 -3.62 -4.07 -13.16
N LYS A 48 -2.59 -3.61 -13.85
CA LYS A 48 -2.29 -4.09 -15.21
C LYS A 48 -1.84 -5.54 -15.15
N GLU A 49 -1.97 -6.27 -16.25
CA GLU A 49 -1.44 -7.63 -16.41
C GLU A 49 0.05 -7.73 -16.06
N SER A 50 0.80 -6.63 -16.21
CA SER A 50 2.21 -6.53 -15.80
C SER A 50 2.41 -6.42 -14.27
N LEU A 51 1.37 -6.65 -13.47
CA LEU A 51 1.34 -6.47 -12.01
C LEU A 51 1.74 -5.05 -11.55
N SER A 52 1.60 -4.07 -12.46
CA SER A 52 1.85 -2.67 -12.14
C SER A 52 0.53 -1.97 -11.83
N TYR A 53 0.53 -1.17 -10.77
CA TYR A 53 -0.57 -0.31 -10.41
C TYR A 53 -0.12 1.14 -10.49
N LYS A 54 -0.89 1.97 -11.22
CA LYS A 54 -0.65 3.41 -11.27
C LYS A 54 -1.51 4.08 -10.22
N GLU A 55 -0.88 4.55 -9.16
CA GLU A 55 -1.54 5.38 -8.17
C GLU A 55 -1.73 6.80 -8.71
N VAL A 56 -2.94 7.33 -8.55
CA VAL A 56 -3.31 8.67 -9.03
C VAL A 56 -3.78 9.48 -7.83
N SER A 57 -3.03 10.54 -7.50
CA SER A 57 -3.46 11.52 -6.50
C SER A 57 -4.66 12.29 -7.04
N VAL A 58 -5.73 12.34 -6.26
CA VAL A 58 -6.94 13.09 -6.57
C VAL A 58 -6.79 14.51 -6.05
N GLU A 59 -6.43 14.64 -4.78
CA GLU A 59 -6.41 15.92 -4.08
C GLU A 59 -5.46 15.89 -2.87
N ILE A 60 -4.98 17.06 -2.44
CA ILE A 60 -4.30 17.22 -1.15
C ILE A 60 -5.36 17.64 -0.13
N LEU A 61 -5.66 16.75 0.81
CA LEU A 61 -6.69 16.98 1.84
C LEU A 61 -6.22 17.91 2.95
N ASP A 62 -4.93 17.87 3.28
CA ASP A 62 -4.37 18.67 4.36
C ASP A 62 -2.86 18.90 4.18
N ARG A 63 -2.33 19.97 4.77
CA ARG A 63 -0.90 20.27 4.80
C ARG A 63 -0.51 20.80 6.18
N GLN A 64 0.39 20.08 6.84
CA GLN A 64 0.93 20.46 8.14
C GLN A 64 2.43 20.74 8.04
N VAL A 65 2.89 21.81 8.68
CA VAL A 65 4.32 22.13 8.79
C VAL A 65 4.77 21.88 10.22
N TRP A 66 5.72 20.97 10.37
CA TRP A 66 6.35 20.65 11.64
C TRP A 66 7.62 21.45 11.80
N LYS A 67 7.63 22.35 12.79
CA LYS A 67 8.86 23.03 13.25
C LYS A 67 9.64 22.07 14.15
N LEU A 68 10.73 21.54 13.64
CA LEU A 68 11.73 20.81 14.42
C LEU A 68 12.79 21.81 14.91
N ARG A 69 13.68 21.34 15.80
CA ARG A 69 14.69 22.18 16.48
C ARG A 69 15.52 23.05 15.52
N ASN A 70 15.88 22.51 14.35
CA ASN A 70 16.75 23.18 13.37
C ASN A 70 16.17 23.23 11.95
N LYS A 71 14.94 22.74 11.73
CA LYS A 71 14.36 22.66 10.38
C LYS A 71 12.84 22.65 10.42
N GLU A 72 12.23 23.07 9.32
CA GLU A 72 10.80 22.93 9.08
C GLU A 72 10.56 21.79 8.08
N VAL A 73 9.59 20.92 8.37
CA VAL A 73 9.22 19.80 7.50
C VAL A 73 7.74 19.90 7.19
N ALA A 74 7.40 20.04 5.91
CA ALA A 74 6.02 20.01 5.46
C ALA A 74 5.59 18.55 5.18
N SER A 75 4.46 18.15 5.76
CA SER A 75 3.77 16.90 5.48
C SER A 75 2.43 17.22 4.83
N VAL A 76 2.05 16.44 3.81
CA VAL A 76 0.75 16.56 3.14
C VAL A 76 -0.04 15.27 3.28
N LYS A 77 -1.35 15.39 3.53
CA LYS A 77 -2.30 14.29 3.44
C LYS A 77 -2.87 14.30 2.03
N VAL A 78 -2.65 13.22 1.27
CA VAL A 78 -3.09 13.10 -0.13
C VAL A 78 -4.22 12.08 -0.21
N LEU A 79 -5.29 12.45 -0.90
CA LEU A 79 -6.34 11.53 -1.32
C LEU A 79 -5.90 10.81 -2.59
N TRP A 80 -5.84 9.48 -2.53
CA TRP A 80 -5.55 8.62 -3.68
C TRP A 80 -6.84 8.05 -4.26
N ARG A 81 -6.92 7.92 -5.59
CA ARG A 81 -8.13 7.50 -6.32
C ARG A 81 -8.73 6.18 -5.83
N ASN A 82 -7.90 5.28 -5.31
CA ASN A 82 -8.29 3.94 -4.91
C ASN A 82 -8.38 3.76 -3.39
N GLN A 83 -8.28 4.84 -2.62
CA GLN A 83 -8.48 4.81 -1.17
C GLN A 83 -9.91 5.28 -0.88
N GLN A 84 -10.73 4.44 -0.25
CA GLN A 84 -12.03 4.88 0.25
C GLN A 84 -11.78 5.96 1.32
N VAL A 85 -12.36 7.14 1.12
CA VAL A 85 -12.44 8.18 2.14
C VAL A 85 -13.36 7.65 3.23
N GLU A 86 -12.80 7.28 4.37
CA GLU A 86 -13.61 7.19 5.58
C GLU A 86 -13.97 8.64 5.94
N GLY A 87 -15.21 9.01 5.62
CA GLY A 87 -15.76 10.33 5.84
C GLY A 87 -15.75 10.66 7.32
N SER A 88 -14.82 11.52 7.74
CA SER A 88 -14.99 12.26 8.98
C SER A 88 -16.07 13.30 8.73
N THR A 89 -17.31 12.97 9.14
CA THR A 89 -18.35 13.97 9.43
C THR A 89 -17.89 14.83 10.59
#